data_AF-M4B8E7-F1
#
_entry.id   AF-M4B8E7-F1
#
_cell.length_a   1.000
_cell.length_b   1.000
_cell.length_c   1.000
_cell.angle_alpha   90.00
_cell.angle_beta   90.00
_cell.angle_gamma   90.00
#
_symmetry.space_group_name_H-M   'P 1'
#
loop_
_entity.id
_entity.type
_entity.pdbx_description
1 polymer ?
#
loop_
_entity_poly.entity_id
_entity_poly.type
_entity_poly.pdbx_seq_one_letter_code
_entity_poly.pdbx_strand_id
1 'polypeptide(L)' 'MEYKGVLLSVDSYMNLQLANAEEYINGELTGNLGETLVRCNNVLFIRGLLDDEKPPTESPTDGTEPMADNQ' A
#
# COMPACT_ATOMS: atom_id res chain seq x y z
N MET A 1 -5.44 3.62 -16.43
CA MET A 1 -5.30 4.23 -15.09
C MET A 1 -5.14 3.09 -14.13
N GLU A 2 -4.10 3.13 -13.31
CA GLU A 2 -3.73 2.09 -12.37
C GLU A 2 -3.39 2.73 -11.03
N TYR A 3 -3.68 2.03 -9.94
CA TYR A 3 -3.30 2.43 -8.60
C TYR A 3 -2.29 1.43 -8.06
N LYS A 4 -1.15 1.93 -7.60
CA LYS A 4 -0.16 1.12 -6.89
C LYS A 4 -0.12 1.58 -5.45
N GLY A 5 0.00 0.64 -4.52
CA GLY A 5 0.03 0.95 -3.11
C GLY A 5 0.10 -0.31 -2.26
N VAL A 6 0.14 -0.11 -0.95
CA VAL A 6 0.13 -1.20 0.03
C VAL A 6 -1.32 -1.52 0.37
N LEU A 7 -1.76 -2.74 0.08
CA LEU A 7 -3.09 -3.20 0.44
C LEU A 7 -3.17 -3.46 1.95
N LEU A 8 -3.91 -2.63 2.68
CA LEU A 8 -4.09 -2.75 4.13
C LEU A 8 -5.23 -3.71 4.48
N SER A 9 -6.37 -3.56 3.83
CA SER A 9 -7.58 -4.33 4.13
C SER A 9 -8.49 -4.46 2.91
N VAL A 10 -9.32 -5.51 2.93
CA VAL A 10 -10.34 -5.81 1.92
C VAL A 10 -11.60 -6.30 2.63
N ASP A 11 -12.77 -5.92 2.12
CA ASP A 11 -14.05 -6.45 2.59
C ASP A 11 -14.64 -7.52 1.65
N SER A 12 -15.73 -8.19 2.08
CA SER A 12 -16.41 -9.22 1.28
C SER A 12 -17.03 -8.69 -0.02
N TYR A 13 -17.18 -7.37 -0.15
CA TYR A 13 -17.66 -6.74 -1.36
C TYR A 13 -16.53 -6.32 -2.30
N MET A 14 -15.27 -6.53 -1.93
CA MET A 14 -14.07 -6.10 -2.66
C MET A 14 -13.87 -4.57 -2.68
N ASN A 15 -14.28 -3.88 -1.62
CA ASN A 15 -13.74 -2.55 -1.34
C ASN A 15 -12.31 -2.69 -0.79
N LEU A 16 -11.40 -1.83 -1.22
CA LEU A 16 -9.96 -1.94 -0.95
C LEU A 16 -9.46 -0.72 -0.20
N GLN A 17 -8.77 -0.93 0.91
CA GLN A 17 -8.02 0.13 1.58
C GLN A 17 -6.54 0.05 1.17
N LEU A 18 -6.06 1.09 0.51
CA LEU A 18 -4.67 1.22 0.06
C LEU A 18 -3.97 2.32 0.86
N ALA A 19 -2.78 2.03 1.37
CA ALA A 19 -1.85 3.02 1.89
C ALA A 19 -0.79 3.36 0.84
N ASN A 20 -0.25 4.58 0.91
CA ASN A 20 0.75 5.10 -0.03
C ASN A 20 0.33 4.87 -1.49
N ALA A 21 -0.95 5.14 -1.78
CA ALA A 21 -1.51 4.97 -3.11
C ALA A 21 -0.93 6.02 -4.07
N GLU A 22 -0.52 5.55 -5.24
CA GLU A 22 0.02 6.32 -6.34
C GLU A 22 -0.84 6.10 -7.58
N GLU A 23 -1.16 7.19 -8.27
CA GLU A 23 -1.93 7.19 -9.50
C GLU A 23 -0.99 7.10 -10.70
N TYR A 24 -1.24 6.11 -11.56
CA TYR A 24 -0.56 5.95 -12.83
C TYR A 24 -1.54 6.09 -14.00
N ILE A 25 -1.28 7.03 -14.90
CA ILE A 25 -2.02 7.20 -16.15
C ILE A 25 -1.05 6.94 -17.30
N ASN A 26 -1.42 6.01 -18.19
CA ASN A 26 -0.56 5.58 -19.31
C ASN A 26 0.85 5.12 -18.90
N GLY A 27 1.01 4.57 -17.70
CA GLY A 27 2.29 4.12 -17.15
C GLY A 27 3.13 5.22 -16.49
N GLU A 28 2.67 6.48 -16.51
CA GLU A 28 3.36 7.60 -15.87
C GLU A 28 2.73 7.93 -14.52
N LEU A 29 3.58 8.17 -13.52
CA LEU A 29 3.15 8.61 -12.19
C LEU A 29 2.54 10.01 -12.31
N THR A 30 1.23 10.10 -12.09
CA THR A 30 0.48 11.35 -12.20
C THR A 30 0.33 12.04 -10.85
N GLY A 31 0.32 11.27 -9.76
CA GLY A 31 0.30 11.85 -8.41
C GLY A 31 0.28 10.83 -7.29
N ASN A 32 0.58 11.30 -6.07
CA ASN A 32 0.52 10.51 -4.84
C ASN A 32 -0.77 10.88 -4.10
N LEU A 33 -1.61 9.87 -3.88
CA LEU A 33 -2.92 9.97 -3.23
C LEU A 33 -2.86 9.68 -1.72
N GLY A 34 -1.86 8.90 -1.28
CA GLY A 34 -1.70 8.55 0.14
C GLY A 34 -2.67 7.45 0.58
N GLU A 35 -3.41 7.63 1.67
CA GLU A 35 -4.43 6.67 2.10
C GLU A 35 -5.69 6.81 1.24
N THR A 36 -6.13 5.73 0.60
CA THR A 36 -7.25 5.74 -0.35
C THR A 36 -8.14 4.52 -0.17
N LEU A 37 -9.45 4.73 -0.21
CA LEU A 37 -10.47 3.68 -0.24
C LEU A 37 -11.05 3.54 -1.64
N VAL A 38 -10.84 2.39 -2.27
CA VAL A 38 -11.38 2.08 -3.61
C VAL A 38 -12.67 1.28 -3.46
N ARG A 39 -13.72 1.73 -4.14
CA ARG A 39 -15.02 1.04 -4.17
C ARG A 39 -14.98 -0.13 -5.15
N CYS A 40 -15.63 -1.22 -4.77
CA CYS A 40 -15.63 -2.48 -5.51
C CYS A 40 -16.10 -2.38 -6.97
N ASN A 41 -17.07 -1.51 -7.25
CA ASN A 41 -17.63 -1.34 -8.59
C ASN A 41 -16.64 -0.71 -9.59
N ASN A 42 -15.51 -0.19 -9.11
CA ASN A 42 -14.47 0.42 -9.93
C ASN A 42 -13.25 -0.50 -10.10
N VAL A 43 -13.28 -1.72 -9.57
CA VAL A 43 -12.16 -2.67 -9.59
C VAL A 43 -12.34 -3.67 -10.72
N LEU A 44 -11.41 -3.68 -11.67
CA LEU A 44 -11.38 -4.66 -12.76
C LEU A 44 -10.56 -5.90 -12.40
N PHE A 45 -9.36 -5.70 -11.85
CA PHE A 45 -8.49 -6.77 -11.37
C PHE A 45 -7.53 -6.25 -10.30
N ILE A 46 -6.95 -7.18 -9.54
CA ILE A 46 -5.91 -6.91 -8.54
C ILE A 46 -4.74 -7.82 -8.87
N ARG A 47 -3.52 -7.29 -8.85
CA ARG A 47 -2.29 -8.06 -8.99
C ARG A 47 -1.31 -7.71 -7.87
N GLY A 48 -0.52 -8.70 -7.45
CA GLY A 48 0.66 -8.45 -6.64
C GLY A 48 1.75 -7.77 -7.49
N LEU A 49 2.50 -6.86 -6.88
CA LEU A 49 3.73 -6.34 -7.46
C LEU A 49 4.88 -7.32 -7.17
N LEU A 50 5.85 -7.38 -8.09
CA LEU A 50 7.12 -8.06 -7.83
C LEU A 50 7.94 -7.25 -6.82
N ASP A 51 8.87 -7.89 -6.11
CA ASP A 51 9.66 -7.22 -5.06
C ASP A 51 10.42 -6.00 -5.58
N ASP A 52 10.88 -6.03 -6.84
CA ASP A 52 11.58 -4.93 -7.51
C ASP A 52 10.68 -3.73 -7.87
N GLU A 53 9.35 -3.92 -7.91
CA GLU A 53 8.35 -2.88 -8.20
C GLU A 53 7.67 -2.35 -6.93
N LYS A 54 7.97 -2.92 -5.76
CA LYS A 54 7.29 -2.54 -4.52
C LYS A 54 7.70 -1.12 -4.13
N PRO A 55 6.75 -0.23 -3.80
CA PRO A 55 7.10 1.06 -3.23
C PRO A 55 7.95 0.83 -1.96
N PRO A 56 8.96 1.69 -1.69
CA PRO A 56 9.84 1.54 -0.54
C PRO A 56 8.95 1.42 0.70
N THR A 57 8.92 0.22 1.26
CA THR A 57 8.13 -0.04 2.45
C THR A 57 8.98 0.51 3.57
N GLU A 58 8.49 1.56 4.23
CA GLU A 58 9.01 1.96 5.53
C GLU A 58 8.88 0.72 6.43
N SER A 59 9.97 -0.02 6.58
CA SER A 59 10.02 -1.13 7.51
C SER A 59 9.64 -0.58 8.88
N PRO A 60 8.73 -1.21 9.63
CA PRO A 60 8.68 -0.91 11.06
C PRO A 60 10.09 -1.18 11.56
N THR A 61 10.71 -0.19 12.19
CA THR A 61 12.00 -0.38 12.83
C THR A 61 11.86 -1.58 13.77
N ASP A 62 12.50 -2.68 13.39
CA ASP A 62 12.82 -3.79 14.28
C ASP A 62 13.79 -3.23 15.32
N GLY A 63 13.21 -2.59 16.32
CA GLY A 63 13.85 -2.03 17.49
C GLY A 63 13.43 -2.86 18.69
N THR A 64 13.81 -4.13 18.69
CA THR A 64 14.07 -4.81 19.96
C THR A 64 15.24 -4.07 20.62
N GLU A 65 14.96 -3.05 21.43
CA GLU A 65 15.90 -2.64 22.47
C GLU A 65 15.51 -3.38 23.75
N PRO A 66 16.33 -4.34 24.23
CA PRO A 66 16.20 -4.79 25.60
C PRO A 66 16.66 -3.63 26.48
N MET A 67 15.74 -2.86 27.04
CA MET A 67 16.07 -2.01 28.18
C MET A 67 16.29 -2.92 29.39
N ALA A 68 17.51 -3.46 29.46
CA ALA A 68 18.15 -3.70 30.73
C ALA A 68 18.32 -2.33 31.39
N ASP A 69 17.43 -2.02 32.34
CA ASP A 69 17.74 -1.02 33.35
C ASP A 69 17.73 -1.69 34.72
N ASN A 70 18.87 -1.50 35.36
CA ASN A 70 19.31 -2.05 36.61
C ASN A 70 18.75 -1.18 37.74
N GLN A 71 17.68 -1.65 38.40
CA GLN A 71 17.41 -1.38 39.81
C GLN A 71 16.43 -2.38 40.42
#